data_AF-A0A6L3AAC7-F1
#
_entry.id   AF-A0A6L3AAC7-F1
#
_cell.length_a   1.000
_cell.length_b   1.000
_cell.length_c   1.000
_cell.angle_alpha   90.00
_cell.angle_beta   90.00
_cell.angle_gamma   90.00
#
_symmetry.space_group_name_H-M   'P 1'
#
loop_
_entity.id
_entity.type
_entity.pdbx_description
1 polymer ?
#
loop_
_entity_poly.entity_id
_entity_poly.type
_entity_poly.pdbx_seq_one_letter_code
_entity_poly.pdbx_strand_id
1 'polypeptide(L)'
;MTCASCVRRVERALGKVEGVETASVNFAAETARVTLAREIPVVDLIAAVEKAGYEARPSEAAEGREAARASHARATLIALLLGAALAVPAVVLAMAMDIAGLYIVNREVHGWLLFSLATPVQVGLGWRFYRGSYTSLRHLNPNMDVLVAVGTSAAYLFSAWV
;
A
#
# COMPACT_ATOMS: atom_id res chain seq x y z
N MET A 1 -31.53 -5.01 -4.58
CA MET A 1 -31.73 -6.12 -5.56
C MET A 1 -31.92 -7.44 -4.78
N THR A 2 -32.62 -8.47 -5.28
CA THR A 2 -32.88 -9.71 -4.46
C THR A 2 -32.44 -11.08 -5.04
N CYS A 3 -31.85 -11.17 -6.24
CA CYS A 3 -31.59 -12.48 -6.87
C CYS A 3 -30.39 -12.56 -7.84
N ALA A 4 -29.83 -13.75 -8.06
CA ALA A 4 -28.74 -13.97 -9.03
C ALA A 4 -29.14 -13.69 -10.49
N SER A 5 -30.42 -13.85 -10.84
CA SER A 5 -30.95 -13.43 -12.15
C SER A 5 -31.06 -11.91 -12.29
N CYS A 6 -31.26 -11.19 -11.17
CA CYS A 6 -31.31 -9.73 -11.08
C CYS A 6 -29.92 -9.17 -11.42
N VAL A 7 -28.86 -9.75 -10.83
CA VAL A 7 -27.45 -9.44 -11.11
C VAL A 7 -27.15 -9.57 -12.61
N ARG A 8 -27.42 -10.74 -13.19
CA ARG A 8 -27.16 -10.99 -14.63
C ARG A 8 -27.96 -10.05 -15.54
N ARG A 9 -29.16 -9.63 -15.15
CA ARG A 9 -29.96 -8.67 -15.92
C ARG A 9 -29.27 -7.31 -15.97
N VAL A 10 -28.82 -6.81 -14.82
CA VAL A 10 -28.13 -5.52 -14.71
C VAL A 10 -26.77 -5.56 -15.43
N GLU A 11 -25.98 -6.62 -15.24
CA GLU A 11 -24.70 -6.79 -15.95
C GLU A 11 -24.88 -6.80 -17.47
N ARG A 12 -25.89 -7.52 -17.99
CA ARG A 12 -26.21 -7.52 -19.42
C ARG A 12 -26.71 -6.17 -19.93
N ALA A 13 -27.44 -5.42 -19.11
CA ALA A 13 -27.92 -4.10 -19.50
C ALA A 13 -26.75 -3.11 -19.60
N LEU A 14 -25.86 -3.11 -18.60
CA LEU A 14 -24.65 -2.29 -18.58
C LEU A 14 -23.66 -2.66 -19.69
N GLY A 15 -23.46 -3.96 -19.95
CA GLY A 15 -22.57 -4.43 -21.02
C GLY A 15 -23.05 -4.12 -22.44
N LYS A 16 -24.29 -3.65 -22.62
CA LYS A 16 -24.81 -3.18 -23.91
C LYS A 16 -24.58 -1.68 -24.15
N VAL A 17 -24.13 -0.95 -23.14
CA VAL A 17 -23.85 0.49 -23.27
C VAL A 17 -22.54 0.66 -24.02
N GLU A 18 -22.56 1.40 -25.13
CA GLU A 18 -21.36 1.61 -25.94
C GLU A 18 -20.28 2.39 -25.19
N GLY A 19 -19.14 1.76 -24.94
CA GLY A 19 -18.06 2.32 -24.14
C GLY A 19 -17.86 1.61 -22.81
N VAL A 20 -18.73 0.66 -22.45
CA VAL A 20 -18.49 -0.28 -21.35
C VAL A 20 -17.64 -1.45 -21.85
N GLU A 21 -16.49 -1.66 -21.21
CA GLU A 21 -15.62 -2.81 -21.47
C GLU A 21 -16.08 -4.02 -20.65
N THR A 22 -16.28 -3.81 -19.34
CA THR A 22 -16.76 -4.85 -18.43
C THR A 22 -17.71 -4.28 -17.39
N ALA A 23 -18.73 -5.05 -17.00
CA ALA A 23 -19.64 -4.72 -15.91
C ALA A 23 -19.77 -5.92 -14.96
N SER A 24 -19.62 -5.67 -13.66
CA SER A 24 -19.77 -6.68 -12.61
C SER A 24 -20.66 -6.12 -11.51
N VAL A 25 -21.58 -6.93 -10.98
CA VAL A 25 -22.52 -6.50 -9.95
C VAL A 25 -22.32 -7.33 -8.69
N ASN A 26 -22.05 -6.65 -7.58
CA ASN A 26 -22.03 -7.27 -6.26
C ASN A 26 -23.41 -7.14 -5.63
N PHE A 27 -24.12 -8.26 -5.61
CA PHE A 27 -25.43 -8.38 -4.99
C PHE A 27 -25.46 -8.00 -3.51
N ALA A 28 -24.52 -8.52 -2.72
CA ALA A 28 -24.49 -8.33 -1.27
C ALA A 28 -24.20 -6.88 -0.88
N ALA A 29 -23.42 -6.18 -1.71
CA ALA A 29 -23.10 -4.77 -1.49
C ALA A 29 -23.99 -3.80 -2.28
N GLU A 30 -24.99 -4.31 -3.01
CA GLU A 30 -25.86 -3.55 -3.92
C GLU A 30 -25.09 -2.58 -4.84
N THR A 31 -23.88 -2.97 -5.25
CA THR A 31 -22.99 -2.10 -6.03
C THR A 31 -22.66 -2.69 -7.39
N ALA A 32 -22.75 -1.87 -8.44
CA ALA A 32 -22.25 -2.21 -9.77
C ALA A 32 -20.88 -1.55 -10.00
N ARG A 33 -19.90 -2.31 -10.49
CA ARG A 33 -18.62 -1.81 -10.95
C ARG A 33 -18.55 -1.94 -12.46
N VAL A 34 -18.31 -0.82 -13.13
CA VAL A 34 -18.24 -0.73 -14.59
C VAL A 34 -16.86 -0.21 -14.98
N THR A 35 -16.19 -0.92 -15.88
CA THR A 35 -14.94 -0.49 -16.51
C THR A 35 -15.28 0.09 -17.87
N LEU A 36 -14.80 1.30 -18.12
CA LEU A 36 -15.10 2.06 -19.33
C LEU A 36 -13.90 2.03 -20.29
N ALA A 37 -14.14 1.68 -21.55
CA ALA A 37 -13.16 1.77 -22.63
C ALA A 37 -12.93 3.22 -23.09
N ARG A 38 -13.91 4.09 -22.87
CA ARG A 38 -13.88 5.53 -23.14
C ARG A 38 -14.75 6.26 -22.11
N GLU A 39 -14.45 7.52 -21.86
CA GLU A 39 -15.27 8.33 -20.96
C GLU A 39 -16.69 8.51 -21.54
N ILE A 40 -17.69 8.12 -20.76
CA ILE A 40 -19.12 8.24 -21.10
C ILE A 40 -19.86 8.86 -19.92
N PRO A 41 -20.93 9.61 -20.18
CA PRO A 41 -21.63 10.30 -19.10
C PRO A 41 -22.37 9.29 -18.23
N VAL A 42 -22.24 9.45 -16.90
CA VAL A 42 -22.79 8.51 -15.90
C VAL A 42 -24.32 8.34 -16.05
N VAL A 43 -25.01 9.33 -16.61
CA VAL A 43 -26.45 9.27 -16.91
C VAL A 43 -26.82 8.13 -17.86
N ASP A 44 -25.96 7.78 -18.81
CA ASP A 44 -26.24 6.70 -19.77
C ASP A 44 -26.20 5.33 -19.08
N LEU A 45 -25.29 5.19 -18.11
CA LEU A 45 -25.19 4.00 -17.26
C LEU A 45 -26.40 3.88 -16.34
N ILE A 46 -26.82 4.98 -15.71
CA ILE A 46 -28.02 5.02 -14.86
C ILE A 46 -29.26 4.66 -15.68
N ALA A 47 -29.44 5.26 -16.85
CA ALA A 47 -30.56 4.98 -17.74
C ALA A 47 -30.59 3.50 -18.19
N ALA A 48 -29.44 2.86 -18.39
CA ALA A 48 -29.38 1.43 -18.71
C ALA A 48 -29.84 0.55 -17.54
N VAL A 49 -29.51 0.93 -16.31
CA VAL A 49 -29.96 0.22 -15.09
C VAL A 49 -31.45 0.46 -14.83
N GLU A 50 -31.94 1.67 -15.04
CA GLU A 50 -33.36 2.02 -14.96
C GLU A 50 -34.19 1.26 -15.99
N LYS A 51 -33.71 1.15 -17.23
CA LYS A 51 -34.33 0.30 -18.28
C LYS A 51 -34.35 -1.19 -17.89
N ALA A 52 -33.40 -1.65 -17.06
CA ALA A 52 -33.41 -3.00 -16.51
C ALA A 52 -34.40 -3.17 -15.33
N GLY A 53 -34.99 -2.08 -14.85
CA GLY A 53 -35.99 -2.03 -13.79
C GLY A 53 -35.42 -1.74 -12.40
N TYR A 54 -34.25 -1.10 -12.29
CA TYR A 54 -33.61 -0.80 -11.02
C TYR A 54 -33.18 0.67 -10.92
N GLU A 55 -33.27 1.25 -9.73
CA GLU A 55 -32.70 2.58 -9.47
C GLU A 55 -31.19 2.46 -9.26
N ALA A 56 -30.42 3.38 -9.85
CA ALA A 56 -28.98 3.47 -9.67
C ALA A 56 -28.58 4.91 -9.35
N ARG A 57 -27.62 5.06 -8.44
CA ARG A 57 -26.99 6.35 -8.13
C ARG A 57 -25.48 6.24 -8.31
N PRO A 58 -24.81 7.31 -8.76
CA PRO A 58 -23.36 7.36 -8.77
C PRO A 58 -22.84 7.05 -7.37
N SER A 59 -21.92 6.09 -7.28
CA SER A 59 -21.27 5.77 -6.02
C SER A 59 -20.27 6.89 -5.69
N GLU A 60 -20.64 7.82 -4.80
CA GLU A 60 -19.69 8.78 -4.17
C GLU A 60 -18.50 8.05 -3.52
N ALA A 61 -18.69 6.80 -3.11
CA ALA A 61 -17.65 5.93 -2.59
C ALA A 61 -16.58 5.56 -3.64
N ALA A 62 -16.80 5.76 -4.94
CA ALA A 62 -15.78 5.48 -5.96
C ALA A 62 -14.73 6.59 -5.96
N GLU A 63 -15.16 7.86 -6.01
CA GLU A 63 -14.30 9.04 -5.88
C GLU A 63 -13.60 9.05 -4.52
N GLY A 64 -14.32 8.75 -3.43
CA GLY A 64 -13.74 8.64 -2.10
C GLY A 64 -12.68 7.53 -1.97
N ARG A 65 -12.88 6.38 -2.62
CA ARG A 65 -11.89 5.29 -2.63
C ARG A 65 -10.67 5.63 -3.48
N GLU A 66 -10.84 6.34 -4.58
CA GLU A 66 -9.74 6.74 -5.46
C GLU A 66 -8.88 7.84 -4.82
N ALA A 67 -9.51 8.84 -4.21
CA ALA A 67 -8.84 9.84 -3.38
C ALA A 67 -8.13 9.21 -2.17
N ALA A 68 -8.75 8.23 -1.50
CA ALA A 68 -8.13 7.48 -0.41
C ALA A 68 -6.95 6.62 -0.88
N ARG A 69 -7.02 5.98 -2.04
CA ARG A 69 -5.87 5.23 -2.61
C ARG A 69 -4.73 6.17 -2.96
N ALA A 70 -5.02 7.32 -3.56
CA ALA A 70 -4.03 8.33 -3.90
C ALA A 70 -3.33 8.88 -2.64
N SER A 71 -4.07 9.11 -1.55
CA SER A 71 -3.49 9.58 -0.28
C SER A 71 -2.62 8.50 0.39
N HIS A 72 -3.05 7.23 0.38
CA HIS A 72 -2.24 6.12 0.89
C HIS A 72 -0.98 5.89 0.07
N ALA A 73 -1.06 6.01 -1.26
CA ALA A 73 0.10 5.92 -2.14
C ALA A 73 1.10 7.04 -1.85
N ARG A 74 0.62 8.30 -1.69
CA ARG A 74 1.46 9.44 -1.33
C ARG A 74 2.12 9.26 0.03
N ALA A 75 1.36 8.83 1.05
CA ALA A 75 1.92 8.57 2.39
C ALA A 75 3.01 7.50 2.35
N THR A 76 2.80 6.45 1.54
CA THR A 76 3.79 5.38 1.34
C THR A 76 5.04 5.89 0.63
N LEU A 77 4.88 6.71 -0.42
CA LEU A 77 6.00 7.33 -1.12
C LEU A 77 6.78 8.28 -0.22
N ILE A 78 6.11 9.10 0.58
CA ILE A 78 6.78 9.99 1.55
C ILE A 78 7.56 9.18 2.57
N ALA A 79 6.97 8.10 3.12
CA ALA A 79 7.67 7.24 4.05
C ALA A 79 8.87 6.51 3.41
N LEU A 80 8.76 6.13 2.14
CA LEU A 80 9.86 5.56 1.36
C LEU A 80 10.98 6.58 1.16
N LEU A 81 10.64 7.80 0.74
CA LEU A 81 11.61 8.87 0.52
C LEU A 81 12.30 9.29 1.81
N LEU A 82 11.57 9.43 2.92
CA LEU A 82 12.12 9.71 4.24
C LEU A 82 13.05 8.58 4.71
N GLY A 83 12.65 7.32 4.50
CA GLY A 83 13.48 6.17 4.80
C GLY A 83 14.77 6.14 3.98
N ALA A 84 14.67 6.37 2.67
CA ALA A 84 15.80 6.42 1.77
C ALA A 84 16.76 7.58 2.11
N ALA A 85 16.21 8.75 2.45
CA ALA A 85 17.01 9.92 2.83
C ALA A 85 17.87 9.66 4.08
N LEU A 86 17.44 8.80 4.99
CA LEU A 86 18.20 8.41 6.19
C LEU A 86 19.10 7.19 5.95
N ALA A 87 18.62 6.21 5.19
CA ALA A 87 19.33 4.96 4.95
C ALA A 87 20.48 5.12 3.95
N VAL A 88 20.32 5.92 2.89
CA VAL A 88 21.36 6.10 1.87
C VAL A 88 22.64 6.71 2.46
N PRO A 89 22.61 7.79 3.27
CA PRO A 89 23.81 8.29 3.94
C PRO A 89 24.44 7.26 4.88
N ALA A 90 23.64 6.46 5.59
CA ALA A 90 24.16 5.41 6.47
C ALA A 90 24.89 4.32 5.67
N VAL A 91 24.34 3.89 4.54
CA VAL A 91 24.97 2.90 3.65
C VAL A 91 26.25 3.46 3.03
N VAL A 92 26.20 4.70 2.53
CA VAL A 92 27.39 5.36 1.97
C VAL A 92 28.48 5.48 3.02
N LEU A 93 28.14 5.89 4.25
CA LEU A 93 29.09 6.00 5.34
C LEU A 93 29.69 4.63 5.69
N ALA A 94 28.86 3.59 5.79
CA ALA A 94 29.31 2.22 6.08
C ALA A 94 30.27 1.68 4.99
N MET A 95 30.01 1.97 3.72
CA MET A 95 30.85 1.49 2.61
C MET A 95 32.04 2.40 2.27
N ALA A 96 32.01 3.67 2.69
CA ALA A 96 33.08 4.64 2.40
C ALA A 96 34.42 4.25 3.02
N MET A 97 34.40 3.56 4.17
CA MET A 97 35.58 3.05 4.86
C MET A 97 36.33 2.01 4.01
N ASP A 98 35.59 1.06 3.40
CA ASP A 98 36.16 -0.07 2.68
C ASP A 98 36.64 0.28 1.26
N ILE A 99 35.98 1.24 0.59
CA ILE A 99 36.27 1.57 -0.81
C ILE A 99 37.31 2.69 -0.94
N ALA A 100 37.27 3.71 -0.07
CA ALA A 100 38.04 4.92 -0.27
C ALA A 100 39.30 5.03 0.60
N GLY A 101 39.50 4.15 1.59
CA GLY A 101 40.63 4.23 2.53
C GLY A 101 40.69 5.55 3.32
N LEU A 102 39.62 6.34 3.27
CA LEU A 102 39.51 7.63 3.93
C LEU A 102 39.09 7.37 5.38
N TYR A 103 40.06 7.37 6.28
CA TYR A 103 39.82 7.44 7.73
C TYR A 103 39.35 8.87 8.08
N ILE A 104 38.14 9.25 7.67
CA ILE A 104 37.60 10.60 7.89
C ILE A 104 37.41 10.86 9.39
N VAL A 105 37.18 9.81 10.18
CA VAL A 105 36.80 9.86 11.60
C VAL A 105 37.35 8.63 12.36
N ASN A 106 37.70 8.80 13.65
CA ASN A 106 38.09 7.69 14.55
C ASN A 106 37.05 6.55 14.51
N ARG A 107 37.50 5.29 14.56
CA ARG A 107 36.64 4.09 14.46
C ARG A 107 35.45 4.12 15.43
N GLU A 108 35.64 4.61 16.65
CA GLU A 108 34.57 4.75 17.64
C GLU A 108 33.51 5.77 17.23
N VAL A 109 33.92 6.96 16.80
CA VAL A 109 33.00 8.03 16.39
C VAL A 109 32.24 7.63 15.12
N HIS A 110 32.87 6.86 14.23
CA HIS A 110 32.21 6.27 13.06
C HIS A 110 31.08 5.29 13.45
N GLY A 111 31.34 4.39 14.41
CA GLY A 111 30.33 3.47 14.93
C GLY A 111 29.14 4.19 15.57
N TRP A 112 29.42 5.19 16.40
CA TRP A 112 28.37 6.03 17.02
C TRP A 112 27.56 6.82 15.99
N LEU A 113 28.20 7.35 14.94
CA LEU A 113 27.51 8.00 13.82
C LEU A 113 26.56 7.04 13.10
N LEU A 114 27.04 5.85 12.71
CA LEU A 114 26.19 4.85 12.06
C LEU A 114 25.04 4.40 12.96
N PHE A 115 25.30 4.16 14.23
CA PHE A 115 24.28 3.80 15.21
C PHE A 115 23.21 4.90 15.29
N SER A 116 23.61 6.16 15.41
CA SER A 116 22.69 7.30 15.49
C SER A 116 21.82 7.48 14.24
N LEU A 117 22.33 7.15 13.04
CA LEU A 117 21.54 7.16 11.81
C LEU A 117 20.63 5.92 11.70
N ALA A 118 21.10 4.76 12.17
CA ALA A 118 20.37 3.51 12.08
C ALA A 118 19.19 3.44 13.06
N THR A 119 19.33 3.96 14.28
CA THR A 119 18.27 3.94 15.31
C THR A 119 16.92 4.51 14.83
N PRO A 120 16.83 5.72 14.24
CA PRO A 120 15.56 6.26 13.75
C PRO A 120 14.97 5.46 12.59
N VAL A 121 15.80 4.82 11.75
CA VAL A 121 15.31 3.91 10.71
C VAL A 121 14.73 2.63 11.33
N GLN A 122 15.48 2.01 12.24
CA GLN A 122 15.13 0.75 12.88
C GLN A 122 13.87 0.88 13.75
N VAL A 123 13.85 1.87 14.64
CA VAL A 123 12.78 2.04 15.64
C VAL A 123 11.65 2.90 15.11
N GLY A 124 11.93 3.96 14.35
CA GLY A 124 10.89 4.84 13.81
C GLY A 124 10.21 4.23 12.59
N LEU A 125 10.93 4.11 11.48
CA LEU A 125 10.37 3.61 10.23
C LEU A 125 10.04 2.11 10.30
N GLY A 126 10.85 1.34 11.03
CA GLY A 126 10.67 -0.08 11.27
C GLY A 126 9.51 -0.44 12.21
N TRP A 127 8.98 0.51 13.00
CA TRP A 127 7.87 0.27 13.95
C TRP A 127 6.66 -0.42 13.31
N ARG A 128 6.38 -0.11 12.04
CA ARG A 128 5.27 -0.73 11.29
C ARG A 128 5.40 -2.26 11.22
N PHE A 129 6.63 -2.75 11.03
CA PHE A 129 6.91 -4.18 10.91
C PHE A 129 6.80 -4.84 12.27
N TYR A 130 7.33 -4.23 13.33
CA TYR A 130 7.16 -4.74 14.69
C TYR A 130 5.70 -4.90 15.09
N ARG A 131 4.85 -3.91 14.78
CA ARG A 131 3.42 -3.98 15.05
C ARG A 131 2.74 -5.10 14.23
N GLY A 132 3.09 -5.24 12.95
CA GLY A 132 2.61 -6.31 12.09
C GLY A 132 3.00 -7.71 12.62
N SER A 133 4.27 -7.88 12.96
CA SER A 133 4.83 -9.11 13.53
C SER A 133 4.15 -9.50 14.84
N TYR A 134 3.90 -8.54 15.73
CA TYR A 134 3.24 -8.80 17.00
C TYR A 134 1.83 -9.39 16.81
N THR A 135 1.04 -8.78 15.93
CA THR A 135 -0.30 -9.27 15.61
C THR A 135 -0.25 -10.63 14.89
N SER A 136 0.65 -10.80 13.93
CA SER A 136 0.84 -12.05 13.17
C SER A 136 1.22 -13.23 14.09
N LEU A 137 2.13 -13.01 15.04
CA LEU A 137 2.55 -14.03 16.00
C LEU A 137 1.44 -14.40 16.98
N ARG A 138 0.61 -13.44 17.41
CA ARG A 138 -0.56 -13.72 18.25
C ARG A 138 -1.57 -14.66 17.57
N HIS A 139 -1.63 -14.64 16.24
CA HIS A 139 -2.50 -15.52 15.45
C HIS A 139 -1.78 -16.76 14.91
N LEU A 140 -0.55 -17.04 15.34
CA LEU A 140 0.25 -18.21 14.92
C LEU A 140 0.41 -18.34 13.40
N ASN A 141 0.34 -17.21 12.68
CA ASN A 141 0.47 -17.16 11.22
C ASN A 141 1.63 -16.23 10.84
N PRO A 142 2.89 -16.71 10.89
CA PRO A 142 4.06 -15.89 10.60
C PRO A 142 4.02 -15.38 9.15
N ASN A 143 4.27 -14.09 8.97
CA ASN A 143 4.25 -13.43 7.68
C ASN A 143 5.60 -12.72 7.39
N MET A 144 5.64 -11.96 6.28
CA MET A 144 6.83 -11.20 5.88
C MET A 144 7.33 -10.23 6.98
N ASP A 145 6.43 -9.61 7.74
CA ASP A 145 6.80 -8.65 8.78
C ASP A 145 7.61 -9.33 9.88
N VAL A 146 7.26 -10.56 10.26
CA VAL A 146 7.97 -11.35 11.28
C VAL A 146 9.42 -11.58 10.85
N LEU A 147 9.63 -11.99 9.60
CA LEU A 147 10.98 -12.21 9.06
C LEU A 147 11.82 -10.92 9.09
N VAL A 148 11.25 -9.80 8.65
CA VAL A 148 11.92 -8.49 8.64
C VAL A 148 12.25 -8.03 10.06
N ALA A 149 11.29 -8.13 10.98
CA ALA A 149 11.47 -7.70 12.37
C ALA A 149 12.57 -8.51 13.07
N VAL A 150 12.59 -9.84 12.90
CA VAL A 150 13.62 -10.70 13.51
C VAL A 150 14.99 -10.40 12.92
N GLY A 151 15.12 -10.35 11.59
CA GLY A 151 16.41 -10.16 10.92
C GLY A 151 17.04 -8.80 11.24
N THR A 152 16.26 -7.72 11.12
CA THR A 152 16.76 -6.36 11.40
C THR A 152 17.08 -6.15 12.87
N SER A 153 16.29 -6.72 13.79
CA SER A 153 16.58 -6.64 15.23
C SER A 153 17.86 -7.40 15.59
N ALA A 154 18.06 -8.60 15.04
CA ALA A 154 19.26 -9.38 15.29
C ALA A 154 20.51 -8.64 14.80
N ALA A 155 20.46 -8.08 13.59
CA ALA A 155 21.56 -7.28 13.04
C ALA A 155 21.84 -6.04 13.91
N TYR A 156 20.80 -5.28 14.27
CA TYR A 156 20.95 -4.07 15.07
C TYR A 156 21.53 -4.33 16.46
N LEU A 157 21.03 -5.37 17.15
CA LEU A 157 21.54 -5.73 18.48
C LEU A 157 22.98 -6.26 18.42
N PHE A 158 23.33 -7.02 17.38
CA PHE A 158 24.69 -7.45 17.17
C PHE A 158 25.64 -6.27 16.93
N SER A 159 25.23 -5.31 16.07
CA SER A 159 25.99 -4.08 15.82
C SER A 159 26.10 -3.15 17.03
N ALA A 160 25.16 -3.23 17.98
CA ALA A 160 25.23 -2.46 19.23
C ALA A 160 26.16 -3.11 20.27
N TRP A 161 26.43 -4.41 20.13
CA TRP A 161 27.26 -5.18 21.05
C TRP A 161 28.74 -5.20 20.64
N VAL A 162 29.03 -5.29 19.34
CA VAL A 162 30.38 -5.24 18.75
C VAL A 162 30.89 -3.81 18.65
#